data_AF-A0A9W8HC45-F1
#
_entry.id   AF-A0A9W8HC45-F1
#
_cell.length_a   1.000
_cell.length_b   1.000
_cell.length_c   1.000
_cell.angle_alpha   90.00
_cell.angle_beta   90.00
_cell.angle_gamma   90.00
#
_symmetry.space_group_name_H-M   'P 1'
#
loop_
_entity.id
_entity.type
_entity.pdbx_description
1 polymer ?
#
loop_
_entity_poly.entity_id
_entity_poly.type
_entity_poly.pdbx_seq_one_letter_code
_entity_poly.pdbx_strand_id
1 'polypeptide(L)'
;MGRVRTKTVKKASRVLIEKYYPVLTLDFNTNKRLCDDVAIIASKRLRNKIAGFTTHLMKRIQKGPVPGISFKLQDEERERRDNYVPEFSALDTSSIEICPDTESMLKALNFEKLPGVSVTAPVRAGRAGRDFRRERRPRPQRPAAGNAPAAATEA
;
A
#
# COMPACT_ATOMS: atom_id res chain seq x y z
N MET A 1 27.33 -8.15 -11.39
CA MET A 1 27.04 -6.70 -11.50
C MET A 1 25.83 -6.51 -12.43
N GLY A 2 24.72 -5.96 -11.91
CA GLY A 2 23.36 -6.29 -12.37
C GLY A 2 22.62 -5.27 -13.26
N ARG A 3 21.47 -5.71 -13.78
CA ARG A 3 20.55 -5.01 -14.71
C ARG A 3 19.69 -3.93 -14.00
N VAL A 4 20.33 -2.97 -13.33
CA VAL A 4 19.64 -1.85 -12.67
C VAL A 4 19.33 -0.75 -13.71
N ARG A 5 18.12 -0.20 -13.67
CA ARG A 5 17.67 0.85 -14.60
C ARG A 5 18.01 2.23 -14.04
N THR A 6 18.50 3.13 -14.88
CA THR A 6 18.92 4.49 -14.51
C THR A 6 17.73 5.42 -14.25
N LYS A 7 17.97 6.55 -13.58
CA LYS A 7 16.95 7.56 -13.26
C LYS A 7 16.23 8.10 -14.50
N THR A 8 16.93 8.26 -15.62
CA THR A 8 16.37 8.75 -16.89
C THR A 8 15.29 7.82 -17.43
N VAL A 9 15.59 6.52 -17.49
CA VAL A 9 14.63 5.49 -17.92
C VAL A 9 13.42 5.45 -16.99
N LYS A 10 13.66 5.47 -15.66
CA LYS A 10 12.59 5.44 -14.65
C LYS A 10 11.69 6.67 -14.73
N LYS A 11 12.26 7.87 -14.89
CA LYS A 11 11.51 9.13 -14.99
C LYS A 11 10.69 9.19 -16.27
N ALA A 12 11.30 8.90 -17.42
CA ALA A 12 10.60 8.89 -18.71
C ALA A 12 9.42 7.90 -18.74
N SER A 13 9.60 6.72 -18.15
CA SER A 13 8.55 5.70 -18.10
C SER A 13 7.36 6.12 -17.23
N ARG A 14 7.59 6.82 -16.11
CA ARG A 14 6.49 7.34 -15.26
C ARG A 14 5.67 8.38 -16.01
N VAL A 15 6.35 9.33 -16.66
CA VAL A 15 5.70 10.39 -17.46
C VAL A 15 4.90 9.82 -18.63
N LEU A 16 5.39 8.76 -19.28
CA LEU A 16 4.64 8.07 -20.34
C LEU A 16 3.34 7.45 -19.80
N ILE A 17 3.38 6.86 -18.62
CA ILE A 17 2.22 6.21 -18.00
C ILE A 17 1.19 7.23 -17.54
N GLU A 18 1.64 8.34 -16.93
CA GLU A 18 0.76 9.43 -16.48
C GLU A 18 -0.08 10.00 -17.63
N LYS A 19 0.52 10.16 -18.81
CA LYS A 19 -0.14 10.79 -19.97
C LYS A 19 -0.88 9.82 -20.87
N TYR A 20 -0.34 8.63 -21.11
CA TYR A 20 -0.80 7.70 -22.15
C TYR A 20 -1.25 6.34 -21.62
N TYR A 21 -1.69 6.26 -20.36
CA TYR A 21 -2.22 5.03 -19.76
C TYR A 21 -3.19 4.22 -20.64
N PRO A 22 -4.23 4.81 -21.27
CA PRO A 22 -5.23 4.00 -21.99
C PRO A 22 -4.70 3.29 -23.24
N VAL A 23 -3.58 3.78 -23.80
CA VAL A 23 -2.99 3.21 -25.02
C VAL A 23 -1.91 2.17 -24.69
N LEU A 24 -1.36 2.22 -23.47
CA LEU A 24 -0.29 1.33 -23.04
C LEU A 24 -0.82 -0.06 -22.71
N THR A 25 -0.05 -1.08 -23.09
CA THR A 25 -0.41 -2.49 -22.91
C THR A 25 0.62 -3.24 -22.05
N LEU A 26 0.41 -4.53 -21.79
CA LEU A 26 1.37 -5.37 -21.06
C LEU A 26 2.49 -5.92 -21.95
N ASP A 27 2.29 -5.94 -23.27
CA ASP A 27 3.24 -6.48 -24.23
C ASP A 27 4.38 -5.50 -24.51
N PHE A 28 5.55 -6.07 -24.75
CA PHE A 28 6.76 -5.29 -25.02
C PHE A 28 6.80 -4.75 -26.44
N ASN A 29 6.33 -5.51 -27.44
CA ASN A 29 6.49 -5.11 -28.84
C ASN A 29 5.54 -4.00 -29.23
N THR A 30 4.30 -4.04 -28.74
CA THR A 30 3.32 -2.96 -28.85
C THR A 30 3.85 -1.67 -28.21
N ASN A 31 4.26 -1.72 -26.94
CA ASN A 31 4.74 -0.55 -26.22
C ASN A 31 6.05 0.01 -26.81
N LYS A 32 6.88 -0.84 -27.42
CA LYS A 32 8.09 -0.39 -28.14
C LYS A 32 7.74 0.47 -29.35
N ARG A 33 6.69 0.12 -30.11
CA ARG A 33 6.20 0.93 -31.24
C ARG A 33 5.56 2.23 -30.74
N LEU A 34 4.71 2.14 -29.71
CA LEU A 34 4.09 3.32 -29.10
C LEU A 34 5.12 4.32 -28.55
N CYS A 35 6.22 3.84 -27.97
CA CYS A 35 7.30 4.73 -27.51
C CYS A 35 7.98 5.50 -28.65
N ASP A 36 7.96 4.99 -29.87
CA ASP A 36 8.51 5.70 -31.04
C ASP A 36 7.58 6.76 -31.56
N ASP A 37 6.27 6.51 -31.51
CA ASP A 37 5.26 7.45 -31.97
C ASP A 37 5.07 8.60 -30.97
N VAL A 38 5.15 8.29 -29.66
CA VAL A 38 4.87 9.26 -28.60
C VAL A 38 6.08 10.14 -28.26
N ALA A 39 7.30 9.62 -28.39
CA ALA A 39 8.50 10.30 -27.89
C ALA A 39 9.67 10.21 -28.87
N ILE A 40 10.37 11.34 -29.03
CA ILE A 40 11.61 11.40 -29.81
C ILE A 40 12.74 10.78 -28.97
N ILE A 41 13.05 9.50 -29.23
CA ILE A 41 14.09 8.77 -28.52
C ILE A 41 15.29 8.54 -29.45
N ALA A 42 16.43 9.15 -29.10
CA ALA A 42 17.62 9.17 -29.96
C ALA A 42 18.25 7.80 -30.24
N SER A 43 18.10 6.80 -29.35
CA SER A 43 18.74 5.49 -29.55
C SER A 43 17.82 4.31 -29.29
N LYS A 44 17.97 3.27 -30.13
CA LYS A 44 17.27 1.98 -30.01
C LYS A 44 17.44 1.34 -28.63
N ARG A 45 18.64 1.44 -28.02
CA ARG A 45 18.89 0.86 -26.69
C ARG A 45 18.13 1.59 -25.59
N LEU A 46 17.98 2.92 -25.67
CA LEU A 46 17.19 3.69 -24.71
C LEU A 46 15.70 3.40 -24.87
N ARG A 47 15.19 3.37 -26.11
CA ARG A 47 13.81 2.98 -26.44
C ARG A 47 13.44 1.64 -25.81
N ASN A 48 14.27 0.62 -26.04
CA ASN A 48 14.02 -0.72 -25.49
C ASN A 48 14.06 -0.75 -23.95
N LYS A 49 14.92 0.06 -23.32
CA LYS A 49 14.96 0.17 -21.84
C LYS A 49 13.72 0.85 -21.29
N ILE A 50 13.21 1.89 -21.95
CA ILE A 50 12.00 2.62 -21.57
C ILE A 50 10.79 1.70 -21.74
N ALA A 51 10.58 1.16 -22.94
CA ALA A 51 9.49 0.22 -23.23
C ALA A 51 9.48 -0.99 -22.26
N GLY A 52 10.67 -1.54 -21.96
CA GLY A 52 10.81 -2.65 -21.03
C GLY A 52 10.57 -2.29 -19.55
N PHE A 53 10.77 -1.01 -19.16
CA PHE A 53 10.45 -0.57 -17.81
C PHE A 53 8.99 -0.16 -17.68
N THR A 54 8.38 0.42 -18.72
CA THR A 54 6.94 0.70 -18.79
C THR A 54 6.12 -0.57 -18.67
N THR A 55 6.48 -1.67 -19.35
CA THR A 55 5.76 -2.96 -19.20
C THR A 55 5.88 -3.52 -17.78
N HIS A 56 7.04 -3.35 -17.14
CA HIS A 56 7.22 -3.76 -15.76
C HIS A 56 6.33 -2.96 -14.80
N LEU A 57 6.17 -1.65 -15.03
CA LEU A 57 5.27 -0.83 -14.24
C LEU A 57 3.79 -1.19 -14.49
N MET A 58 3.39 -1.45 -15.74
CA MET A 58 2.03 -1.88 -16.07
C MET A 58 1.63 -3.18 -15.34
N LYS A 59 2.53 -4.17 -15.31
CA LYS A 59 2.33 -5.41 -14.54
C LYS A 59 2.23 -5.19 -13.03
N ARG A 60 2.82 -4.11 -12.51
CA ARG A 60 2.71 -3.74 -11.09
C ARG A 60 1.40 -3.01 -10.80
N ILE A 61 0.98 -2.12 -11.71
CA ILE A 61 -0.29 -1.38 -11.61
C ILE A 61 -1.48 -2.35 -11.52
N GLN A 62 -1.45 -3.45 -12.28
CA GLN A 62 -2.48 -4.50 -12.19
C GLN A 62 -2.59 -5.15 -10.81
N LYS A 63 -1.49 -5.23 -10.06
CA LYS A 63 -1.48 -5.84 -8.72
C LYS A 63 -1.86 -4.83 -7.63
N GLY A 64 -1.82 -3.54 -7.94
CA GLY A 64 -2.12 -2.48 -6.99
C GLY A 64 -1.48 -1.14 -7.38
N PRO A 65 -1.81 -0.08 -6.62
CA PRO A 65 -1.30 1.26 -6.89
C PRO A 65 0.22 1.29 -6.75
N VAL A 66 0.89 1.88 -7.74
CA VAL A 66 2.35 2.02 -7.76
C VAL A 66 2.72 3.41 -7.25
N PRO A 67 3.68 3.54 -6.32
CA PRO A 67 4.05 4.84 -5.75
C PRO A 67 4.70 5.76 -6.79
N GLY A 68 4.26 7.01 -6.82
CA GLY A 68 4.80 8.07 -7.69
C GLY A 68 4.42 7.93 -9.16
N ILE A 69 3.26 7.36 -9.43
CA ILE A 69 2.57 7.37 -10.72
C ILE A 69 1.12 7.67 -10.38
N SER A 70 0.55 8.69 -10.98
CA SER A 70 -0.90 8.93 -11.00
C SER A 70 -1.38 8.84 -12.43
N PHE A 71 -2.55 8.26 -12.63
CA PHE A 71 -3.26 8.36 -13.89
C PHE A 71 -4.72 8.60 -13.58
N LYS A 72 -5.44 9.23 -14.51
CA LYS A 72 -6.79 9.75 -14.27
C LYS A 72 -7.73 8.77 -13.57
N LEU A 73 -7.70 7.50 -13.98
CA LEU A 73 -8.53 6.46 -13.37
C LEU A 73 -8.21 6.23 -11.88
N GLN A 74 -6.94 6.32 -11.47
CA GLN A 74 -6.57 6.23 -10.04
C GLN A 74 -7.01 7.45 -9.26
N ASP A 75 -6.95 8.63 -9.87
CA ASP A 75 -7.34 9.88 -9.22
C ASP A 75 -8.86 9.89 -9.00
N GLU A 76 -9.64 9.44 -9.99
CA GLU A 76 -11.10 9.25 -9.88
C GLU A 76 -11.49 8.21 -8.82
N GLU A 77 -10.80 7.06 -8.75
CA GLU A 77 -11.03 6.06 -7.70
C GLU A 77 -10.68 6.59 -6.31
N ARG A 78 -9.61 7.41 -6.19
CA ARG A 78 -9.21 8.02 -4.92
C ARG A 78 -10.24 9.05 -4.48
N GLU A 79 -10.72 9.91 -5.39
CA GLU A 79 -11.77 10.90 -5.08
C GLU A 79 -13.05 10.23 -4.58
N ARG A 80 -13.46 9.10 -5.16
CA ARG A 80 -14.62 8.34 -4.65
C ARG A 80 -14.41 7.78 -3.24
N ARG A 81 -13.19 7.32 -2.93
CA ARG A 81 -12.87 6.81 -1.58
C ARG A 81 -12.78 7.94 -0.55
N ASP A 82 -12.18 9.06 -0.92
CA ASP A 82 -12.00 10.20 -0.02
C ASP A 82 -13.35 10.88 0.28
N ASN A 83 -14.27 10.88 -0.69
CA ASN A 83 -15.65 11.38 -0.52
C ASN A 83 -16.60 10.37 0.15
N TYR A 84 -16.11 9.23 0.63
CA TYR A 84 -16.96 8.22 1.26
C TYR A 84 -17.42 8.71 2.64
N VAL A 85 -18.71 9.06 2.74
CA VAL A 85 -19.40 9.34 4.00
C VAL A 85 -20.28 8.12 4.34
N PRO A 86 -20.10 7.47 5.50
CA PRO A 86 -20.96 6.36 5.90
C PRO A 86 -22.38 6.85 6.20
N GLU A 87 -23.38 5.98 6.00
CA GLU A 87 -24.79 6.31 6.30
C GLU A 87 -25.01 6.63 7.79
N PHE A 88 -24.29 5.94 8.67
CA PHE A 88 -24.29 6.18 10.10
C PHE A 88 -22.95 6.73 10.54
N SER A 89 -22.97 7.89 11.20
CA SER A 89 -21.76 8.49 11.77
C SER A 89 -21.29 7.65 12.94
N ALA A 90 -20.00 7.30 12.98
CA ALA A 90 -19.41 6.61 14.14
C ALA A 90 -19.47 7.45 15.43
N LEU A 91 -19.73 8.76 15.31
CA LEU A 91 -19.90 9.68 16.43
C LEU A 91 -21.32 9.70 16.98
N ASP A 92 -22.30 9.17 16.25
CA ASP A 92 -23.69 9.08 16.69
C ASP A 92 -23.88 7.88 17.61
N THR A 93 -23.23 7.91 18.76
CA THR A 93 -23.37 6.90 19.80
C THR A 93 -24.35 7.40 20.85
N SER A 94 -25.36 6.59 21.16
CA SER A 94 -26.38 6.89 22.17
C SER A 94 -25.85 7.06 23.59
N SER A 95 -24.66 6.52 23.88
CA SER A 95 -23.99 6.64 25.18
C SER A 95 -22.49 6.85 25.02
N ILE A 96 -21.96 7.93 25.60
CA ILE A 96 -20.56 8.30 25.66
C ILE A 96 -20.07 8.05 27.08
N GLU A 97 -19.14 7.11 27.24
CA GLU A 97 -18.52 6.81 28.52
C GLU A 97 -17.37 7.79 28.82
N ILE A 98 -17.40 8.45 29.98
CA ILE A 98 -16.47 9.51 30.35
C ILE A 98 -15.81 9.21 31.71
N CYS A 99 -14.54 9.59 31.85
CA CYS A 99 -13.80 9.52 33.11
C CYS A 99 -14.18 10.68 34.08
N PRO A 100 -13.99 10.53 35.40
CA PRO A 100 -14.32 11.59 36.37
C PRO A 100 -13.53 12.89 36.15
N ASP A 101 -12.26 12.81 35.73
CA ASP A 101 -11.45 14.01 35.45
C ASP A 101 -11.98 14.79 34.24
N THR A 102 -12.41 14.10 33.20
CA THR A 102 -13.04 14.70 32.01
C THR A 102 -14.40 15.31 32.31
N GLU A 103 -15.14 14.81 33.30
CA GLU A 103 -16.37 15.45 33.79
C GLU A 103 -16.07 16.81 34.46
N SER A 104 -15.00 16.89 35.24
CA SER A 104 -14.57 18.16 35.87
C SER A 104 -14.18 19.22 34.83
N MET A 105 -13.54 18.79 33.74
CA MET A 105 -13.21 19.63 32.60
C MET A 105 -14.46 20.13 31.88
N LEU A 106 -15.47 19.27 31.67
CA LEU A 106 -16.74 19.66 31.04
C LEU A 106 -17.51 20.69 31.88
N LYS A 107 -17.48 20.56 33.22
CA LYS A 107 -18.05 21.55 34.14
C LYS A 107 -17.33 22.90 34.05
N ALA A 108 -16.00 22.90 34.00
CA ALA A 108 -15.21 24.14 33.88
C ALA A 108 -15.44 24.86 32.54
N LEU A 109 -15.76 24.12 31.48
CA LEU A 109 -16.09 24.66 30.16
C LEU A 109 -17.59 25.00 30.00
N ASN A 110 -18.39 24.87 31.07
CA ASN A 110 -19.85 25.10 31.10
C ASN A 110 -20.68 24.16 30.21
N PHE A 111 -20.19 22.95 29.91
CA PHE A 111 -20.90 21.91 29.15
C PHE A 111 -21.49 20.84 30.07
N GLU A 112 -22.38 21.23 30.98
CA GLU A 112 -22.88 20.35 32.04
C GLU A 112 -24.02 19.40 31.60
N LYS A 113 -24.69 19.69 30.48
CA LYS A 113 -25.94 19.01 30.07
C LYS A 113 -25.84 18.43 28.66
N LEU A 114 -24.82 17.62 28.40
CA LEU A 114 -24.73 16.88 27.15
C LEU A 114 -25.56 15.57 27.25
N PRO A 115 -26.51 15.32 26.34
CA PRO A 115 -27.28 14.09 26.33
C PRO A 115 -26.37 12.90 26.01
N GLY A 116 -26.58 11.77 26.70
CA GLY A 116 -25.85 10.53 26.45
C GLY A 116 -24.51 10.38 27.17
N VAL A 117 -24.10 11.31 28.04
CA VAL A 117 -22.85 11.18 28.81
C VAL A 117 -23.06 10.33 30.07
N SER A 118 -22.29 9.25 30.22
CA SER A 118 -22.28 8.41 31.43
C SER A 118 -20.87 8.31 32.02
N VAL A 119 -20.75 8.50 33.33
CA VAL A 119 -19.46 8.41 34.03
C VAL A 119 -19.16 6.96 34.37
N THR A 120 -18.06 6.42 33.85
CA THR A 120 -17.54 5.10 34.22
C THR A 120 -16.29 5.24 35.07
N ALA A 121 -16.22 4.49 36.17
CA ALA A 121 -15.03 4.45 37.01
C ALA A 121 -13.88 3.79 36.23
N PRO A 122 -12.65 4.32 36.30
CA PRO A 122 -11.53 3.72 35.58
C PRO A 122 -11.33 2.29 36.09
N VAL A 123 -11.56 1.31 35.21
CA VAL A 123 -11.16 -0.07 35.48
C VAL A 123 -9.65 -0.03 35.66
N ARG A 124 -9.18 -0.22 36.90
CA ARG A 124 -7.75 -0.44 37.17
C ARG A 124 -7.36 -1.65 36.33
N ALA A 125 -6.69 -1.40 35.21
CA ALA A 125 -5.98 -2.44 34.49
C ALA A 125 -5.00 -3.04 35.51
N GLY A 126 -5.39 -4.19 36.07
CA GLY A 126 -4.53 -4.96 36.94
C GLY A 126 -3.20 -5.12 36.22
N ARG A 127 -2.11 -4.82 36.93
CA ARG A 127 -0.75 -5.08 36.48
C ARG A 127 -0.56 -6.59 36.31
N ALA A 128 -1.10 -7.17 35.24
CA ALA A 128 -0.59 -8.39 34.69
C ALA A 128 0.74 -8.02 34.04
N GLY A 129 1.83 -8.31 34.76
CA GLY A 129 3.19 -8.14 34.28
C GLY A 129 3.31 -8.78 32.90
N ARG A 130 3.35 -7.93 31.86
CA ARG A 130 3.83 -8.36 30.56
C ARG A 130 5.34 -8.41 30.67
N ASP A 131 5.84 -9.54 31.15
CA ASP A 131 7.20 -9.99 30.89
C ASP A 131 7.36 -10.09 29.37
N PHE A 132 7.68 -8.97 28.74
CA PHE A 132 8.26 -8.95 27.40
C PHE A 132 9.71 -9.44 27.46
N ARG A 133 9.94 -10.61 28.08
CA ARG A 133 11.13 -11.40 27.79
C ARG A 133 10.93 -11.89 26.36
N ARG A 134 11.50 -11.15 25.41
CA ARG A 134 11.64 -11.55 24.02
C ARG A 134 12.22 -12.97 23.99
N GLU A 135 11.36 -13.97 23.92
CA GLU A 135 11.71 -15.28 23.42
C GLU A 135 12.15 -15.07 21.98
N ARG A 136 13.47 -15.02 21.81
CA ARG A 136 14.11 -15.08 20.51
C ARG A 136 13.64 -16.39 19.89
N ARG A 137 12.68 -16.31 18.98
CA ARG A 137 12.35 -17.44 18.09
C ARG A 137 13.68 -17.95 17.51
N PRO A 138 14.03 -19.24 17.66
CA PRO A 138 15.21 -19.77 17.00
C PRO A 138 15.00 -19.59 15.49
N ARG A 139 16.03 -19.06 14.81
CA ARG A 139 16.01 -18.99 13.34
C ARG A 139 15.81 -20.41 12.81
N PRO A 140 14.89 -20.65 11.86
CA PRO A 140 14.82 -21.94 11.20
C PRO A 140 16.16 -22.18 10.48
N GLN A 141 16.84 -23.27 10.84
CA GLN A 141 18.01 -23.72 10.10
C GLN A 141 17.54 -24.08 8.69
N ARG A 142 18.19 -23.52 7.67
CA ARG A 142 18.01 -24.02 6.30
C ARG A 142 18.47 -25.48 6.30
N PRO A 143 17.69 -26.43 5.76
CA PRO A 143 18.17 -27.79 5.63
C PRO A 143 19.41 -27.79 4.76
N ALA A 144 20.49 -28.39 5.28
CA ALA A 144 21.69 -28.67 4.51
C ALA A 144 21.31 -29.52 3.30
N ALA A 145 21.87 -29.18 2.14
CA ALA A 145 21.76 -30.03 0.96
C ALA A 145 22.40 -31.39 1.29
N GLY A 146 21.55 -32.39 1.52
CA GLY A 146 21.95 -33.75 1.83
C GLY A 146 21.03 -34.71 1.08
N ASN A 147 21.57 -35.30 0.02
CA ASN A 147 21.15 -36.48 -0.73
C ASN A 147 19.65 -36.75 -0.91
N ALA A 148 19.20 -36.57 -2.16
CA ALA A 148 18.02 -37.24 -2.65
C ALA A 148 18.18 -38.76 -2.53
N PRO A 149 17.22 -39.50 -1.96
CA PRO A 149 17.16 -40.94 -2.11
C PRO A 149 16.77 -41.26 -3.57
N ALA A 150 17.52 -42.18 -4.18
CA ALA A 150 17.21 -42.73 -5.50
C ALA A 150 15.79 -43.31 -5.48
N ALA A 151 14.96 -42.86 -6.42
CA ALA A 151 13.66 -43.45 -6.66
C ALA A 151 13.84 -44.93 -7.00
N ALA A 152 13.25 -45.78 -6.17
CA ALA A 152 12.99 -47.17 -6.51
C ALA A 152 12.06 -47.18 -7.73
N THR A 153 12.58 -47.66 -8.85
CA THR A 153 11.77 -48.19 -9.95
C THR A 153 11.22 -49.54 -9.50
N GLU A 154 9.92 -49.59 -9.23
CA GLU A 154 9.14 -50.82 -9.21
C GLU A 154 8.28 -50.90 -10.48
N ALA A 155 8.29 -52.10 -11.06
CA ALA A 155 7.43 -52.69 -12.11
C ALA A 155 7.39 -52.02 -13.50
#